data_AF-A0A7C1HQM6-F1
#
_entry.id   AF-A0A7C1HQM6-F1
#
_cell.length_a   1.000
_cell.length_b   1.000
_cell.length_c   1.000
_cell.angle_alpha   90.00
_cell.angle_beta   90.00
_cell.angle_gamma   90.00
#
_symmetry.space_group_name_H-M   'P 1'
#
loop_
_entity.id
_entity.type
_entity.pdbx_description
1 polymer ?
#
loop_
_entity_poly.entity_id
_entity_poly.type
_entity_poly.pdbx_seq_one_letter_code
_entity_poly.pdbx_strand_id
1 'polypeptide(L)'
;MMRLGGTFVNFLKVSTCPAKFRVMNSQILAVLGTLLLLLPGRPTVVERVIDGDTVEVGDELVRLLGINTPERGDRCFRESTEALKTLVLGREVSMVRELGGRDKYGRALRHLKIGEVLVSEIMVAEGHAKALCIFPNYAYCDLLMQKEVEAIMGGRGCLFSRAVNDCIRIVKADCQGEWVTIRNFCESEERLETVWVENRGRGVVELEGGLGPGADRTFHMKLYPGDAVYLFDPTGLRAFLPC
;
A
#
# COMPACT_ATOMS: atom_id res chain seq x y z
N MET A 1 -41.08 -52.61 -29.26
CA MET A 1 -42.00 -51.78 -30.06
C MET A 1 -41.92 -50.35 -29.55
N MET A 2 -41.79 -49.37 -30.47
CA MET A 2 -42.01 -47.89 -30.39
C MET A 2 -42.39 -47.30 -29.00
N ARG A 3 -41.96 -46.13 -28.52
CA ARG A 3 -41.57 -44.80 -29.07
C ARG A 3 -41.29 -43.90 -27.82
N LEU A 4 -40.33 -42.97 -27.71
CA LEU A 4 -40.42 -41.52 -28.05
C LEU A 4 -39.36 -40.70 -27.23
N GLY A 5 -38.88 -39.58 -27.80
CA GLY A 5 -38.26 -38.40 -27.14
C GLY A 5 -36.74 -38.49 -26.91
N GLY A 6 -35.84 -37.65 -27.45
CA GLY A 6 -35.78 -36.16 -27.35
C GLY A 6 -35.28 -35.79 -25.93
N THR A 7 -34.25 -34.98 -25.65
CA THR A 7 -33.61 -33.87 -26.37
C THR A 7 -32.34 -33.45 -25.60
N PHE A 8 -31.32 -33.03 -26.36
CA PHE A 8 -30.19 -32.13 -26.11
C PHE A 8 -29.74 -31.70 -24.69
N VAL A 9 -28.43 -31.79 -24.52
CA VAL A 9 -27.56 -31.19 -23.50
C VAL A 9 -27.50 -29.67 -23.68
N ASN A 10 -27.79 -28.89 -22.63
CA ASN A 10 -27.64 -27.43 -22.61
C ASN A 10 -26.31 -27.03 -21.96
N PHE A 11 -25.42 -26.40 -22.76
CA PHE A 11 -24.31 -25.58 -22.28
C PHE A 11 -24.83 -24.15 -22.07
N LEU A 12 -24.66 -23.61 -20.85
CA LEU A 12 -24.95 -22.22 -20.54
C LEU A 12 -23.91 -21.31 -21.20
N LYS A 13 -24.42 -20.36 -21.99
CA LYS A 13 -23.70 -19.34 -22.75
C LYS A 13 -23.14 -18.25 -21.85
N VAL A 14 -21.90 -17.88 -22.13
CA VAL A 14 -21.28 -16.60 -21.77
C VAL A 14 -21.94 -15.50 -22.61
N SER A 15 -22.48 -14.48 -21.96
CA SER A 15 -23.08 -13.31 -22.61
C SER A 15 -22.03 -12.21 -22.76
N THR A 16 -21.67 -11.89 -23.99
CA THR A 16 -20.79 -10.79 -24.35
C THR A 16 -21.57 -9.46 -24.38
N CYS A 17 -20.95 -8.41 -23.84
CA CYS A 17 -21.46 -7.03 -23.85
C CYS A 17 -21.15 -6.37 -25.21
N PRO A 18 -22.11 -5.70 -25.90
CA PRO A 18 -21.86 -5.13 -27.22
C PRO A 18 -21.32 -3.69 -27.13
N ALA A 19 -20.11 -3.47 -27.63
CA ALA A 19 -19.58 -2.14 -27.90
C ALA A 19 -19.93 -1.69 -29.33
N LYS A 20 -20.70 -0.61 -29.46
CA LYS A 20 -20.76 0.20 -30.69
C LYS A 20 -20.83 1.67 -30.29
N PHE A 21 -19.72 2.39 -30.40
CA PHE A 21 -19.73 3.84 -30.41
C PHE A 21 -19.07 4.33 -31.70
N ARG A 22 -19.82 5.14 -32.44
CA ARG A 22 -19.55 5.58 -33.81
C ARG A 22 -18.81 6.92 -33.75
N VAL A 23 -17.71 7.02 -34.49
CA VAL A 23 -16.89 8.24 -34.62
C VAL A 23 -17.63 9.30 -35.44
N MET A 24 -17.53 10.57 -35.06
CA MET A 24 -17.89 11.70 -35.93
C MET A 24 -16.86 12.83 -35.77
N ASN A 25 -16.24 13.20 -36.89
CA ASN A 25 -15.31 14.31 -37.05
C ASN A 25 -16.06 15.66 -36.99
N SER A 26 -15.51 16.64 -36.26
CA SER A 26 -15.64 18.06 -36.59
C SER A 26 -14.44 18.82 -36.02
N GLN A 27 -13.88 19.73 -36.81
CA GLN A 27 -12.62 20.40 -36.55
C GLN A 27 -12.72 21.57 -35.56
N ILE A 28 -11.57 21.87 -34.94
CA ILE A 28 -11.15 23.14 -34.30
C ILE A 28 -11.69 23.42 -32.89
N LEU A 29 -10.82 23.23 -31.87
CA LEU A 29 -10.46 24.29 -30.90
C LEU A 29 -9.23 23.88 -30.05
N ALA A 30 -8.14 24.65 -30.19
CA ALA A 30 -7.03 24.84 -29.25
C ALA A 30 -6.55 23.65 -28.38
N VAL A 31 -5.67 22.80 -28.92
CA VAL A 31 -4.72 22.01 -28.10
C VAL A 31 -3.48 22.87 -27.83
N LEU A 32 -3.65 23.95 -27.07
CA LEU A 32 -2.56 24.77 -26.56
C LEU A 32 -2.93 25.24 -25.15
N GLY A 33 -3.04 24.31 -24.20
CA GLY A 33 -3.54 24.69 -22.88
C GLY A 33 -3.68 23.63 -21.81
N THR A 34 -2.99 22.48 -21.87
CA THR A 34 -2.91 21.56 -20.72
C THR A 34 -1.59 20.78 -20.69
N LEU A 35 -0.44 21.47 -20.78
CA LEU A 35 0.87 20.86 -20.47
C LEU A 35 1.37 21.22 -19.06
N LEU A 36 0.60 21.98 -18.28
CA LEU A 36 1.01 22.37 -16.95
C LEU A 36 0.44 21.39 -15.91
N LEU A 37 1.31 20.52 -15.35
CA LEU A 37 1.39 20.23 -13.90
C LEU A 37 2.38 19.12 -13.51
N LEU A 38 3.42 18.85 -14.30
CA LEU A 38 4.63 18.17 -13.80
C LEU A 38 5.87 18.95 -14.24
N LEU A 39 5.92 20.24 -13.91
CA LEU A 39 7.21 20.94 -13.99
C LEU A 39 8.10 20.33 -12.91
N PRO A 40 9.26 19.72 -13.24
CA PRO A 40 10.20 19.29 -12.23
C PRO A 40 10.52 20.50 -11.35
N GLY A 41 10.29 20.39 -10.05
CA GLY A 41 10.62 21.43 -9.09
C GLY A 41 12.10 21.77 -9.23
N ARG A 42 12.47 23.03 -8.96
CA ARG A 42 13.88 23.42 -8.90
C ARG A 42 14.59 22.48 -7.91
N PRO A 43 15.77 21.96 -8.26
CA PRO A 43 16.50 21.13 -7.33
C PRO A 43 16.77 21.90 -6.04
N THR A 44 16.54 21.23 -4.91
CA THR A 44 16.62 21.80 -3.56
C THR A 44 17.28 20.79 -2.64
N VAL A 45 17.99 21.27 -1.62
CA VAL A 45 18.71 20.38 -0.70
C VAL A 45 17.81 20.00 0.46
N VAL A 46 17.84 18.74 0.88
CA VAL A 46 17.16 18.32 2.11
C VAL A 46 17.98 18.75 3.32
N GLU A 47 17.41 19.62 4.13
CA GLU A 47 18.08 20.26 5.28
C GLU A 47 17.88 19.45 6.56
N ARG A 48 16.70 18.85 6.73
CA ARG A 48 16.34 18.04 7.90
C ARG A 48 15.44 16.88 7.51
N VAL A 49 15.62 15.75 8.20
CA VAL A 49 14.68 14.63 8.17
C VAL A 49 14.00 14.55 9.53
N ILE A 50 12.67 14.55 9.52
CA ILE A 50 11.83 14.60 10.73
C ILE A 50 11.51 13.18 11.20
N ASP A 51 11.07 12.33 10.27
CA ASP A 51 10.71 10.92 10.46
C ASP A 51 10.84 10.15 9.12
N GLY A 52 10.31 8.93 9.03
CA GLY A 52 10.45 8.04 7.88
C GLY A 52 9.75 8.50 6.59
N ASP A 53 8.92 9.55 6.65
CA ASP A 53 8.24 10.08 5.46
C ASP A 53 8.04 11.60 5.47
N THR A 54 8.67 12.31 6.40
CA THR A 54 8.62 13.78 6.49
C THR A 54 10.03 14.38 6.51
N VAL A 55 10.25 15.37 5.65
CA VAL A 55 11.53 16.10 5.54
C VAL A 55 11.30 17.61 5.48
N GLU A 56 12.36 18.38 5.63
CA GLU A 56 12.41 19.82 5.41
C GLU A 56 13.31 20.12 4.21
N VAL A 57 12.78 20.89 3.26
CA VAL A 57 13.45 21.25 2.01
C VAL A 57 13.24 22.74 1.78
N GLY A 58 14.29 23.54 2.03
CA GLY A 58 14.15 24.98 2.20
C GLY A 58 13.14 25.30 3.32
N ASP A 59 12.22 26.23 3.07
CA ASP A 59 11.19 26.62 4.04
C ASP A 59 9.95 25.69 4.07
N GLU A 60 9.95 24.57 3.35
CA GLU A 60 8.81 23.64 3.29
C GLU A 60 9.03 22.38 4.13
N LEU A 61 8.10 22.10 5.05
CA LEU A 61 7.90 20.74 5.57
C LEU A 61 7.16 19.92 4.53
N VAL A 62 7.78 18.82 4.08
CA VAL A 62 7.30 17.95 3.01
C VAL A 62 6.93 16.59 3.56
N ARG A 63 5.69 16.15 3.32
CA ARG A 63 5.23 14.77 3.54
C ARG A 63 5.33 14.01 2.22
N LEU A 64 6.11 12.94 2.22
CA LEU A 64 6.29 12.09 1.06
C LEU A 64 4.97 11.44 0.68
N LEU A 65 4.60 11.59 -0.59
CA LEU A 65 3.44 10.95 -1.18
C LEU A 65 3.72 9.47 -1.52
N GLY A 66 2.64 8.68 -1.56
CA GLY A 66 2.68 7.29 -1.99
C GLY A 66 3.13 6.29 -0.93
N ILE A 67 3.56 6.75 0.25
CA ILE A 67 4.11 5.88 1.29
C ILE A 67 3.58 6.21 2.69
N ASN A 68 3.61 5.21 3.55
CA ASN A 68 3.41 5.35 4.98
C ASN A 68 4.52 4.65 5.76
N THR A 69 5.15 5.34 6.69
CA THR A 69 6.12 4.75 7.61
C THR A 69 5.53 4.53 8.99
N PRO A 70 6.12 3.66 9.82
CA PRO A 70 5.72 3.51 11.22
C PRO A 70 5.77 4.85 11.96
N GLU A 71 4.89 5.05 12.93
CA GLU A 71 4.86 6.25 13.75
C GLU A 71 5.76 6.10 14.98
N ARG A 72 6.01 7.21 15.69
CA ARG A 72 6.88 7.18 16.88
C ARG A 72 6.36 6.19 17.93
N GLY A 73 7.20 5.23 18.28
CA GLY A 73 6.86 4.18 19.26
C GLY A 73 6.58 2.84 18.60
N ASP A 74 6.26 2.84 17.31
CA ASP A 74 6.05 1.63 16.53
C ASP A 74 7.38 0.95 16.20
N ARG A 75 7.29 -0.36 15.98
CA ARG A 75 8.38 -1.16 15.40
C ARG A 75 8.81 -0.53 14.08
N CYS A 76 10.13 -0.50 13.82
CA CYS A 76 10.72 0.00 12.58
C CYS A 76 10.69 1.53 12.39
N PHE A 77 10.16 2.32 13.33
CA PHE A 77 10.17 3.79 13.25
C PHE A 77 11.57 4.40 13.09
N ARG A 78 12.52 3.97 13.92
CA ARG A 78 13.87 4.55 13.94
C ARG A 78 14.63 4.17 12.68
N GLU A 79 14.52 2.91 12.29
CA GLU A 79 15.15 2.34 11.12
C GLU A 79 14.62 3.00 9.83
N SER A 80 13.31 3.21 9.72
CA SER A 80 12.73 3.95 8.58
C SER A 80 13.17 5.41 8.55
N THR A 81 13.26 6.07 9.71
CA THR A 81 13.76 7.46 9.80
C THR A 81 15.22 7.55 9.35
N GLU A 82 16.09 6.66 9.85
CA GLU A 82 17.52 6.65 9.48
C GLU A 82 17.73 6.20 8.02
N ALA A 83 16.88 5.32 7.48
CA ALA A 83 16.90 4.96 6.05
C ALA A 83 16.61 6.18 5.17
N LEU A 84 15.53 6.92 5.46
CA LEU A 84 15.23 8.14 4.71
C LEU A 84 16.35 9.16 4.83
N LYS A 85 16.85 9.39 6.05
CA LYS A 85 17.96 10.30 6.32
C LYS A 85 19.23 9.94 5.55
N THR A 86 19.63 8.68 5.54
CA THR A 86 20.77 8.18 4.76
C THR A 86 20.59 8.41 3.26
N LEU A 87 19.35 8.25 2.80
CA LEU A 87 19.00 8.39 1.40
C LEU A 87 18.99 9.85 0.94
N VAL A 88 18.48 10.80 1.73
CA VAL A 88 18.19 12.15 1.24
C VAL A 88 18.91 13.31 1.94
N LEU A 89 19.37 13.16 3.19
CA LEU A 89 19.93 14.28 3.96
C LEU A 89 21.15 14.89 3.25
N GLY A 90 21.14 16.22 3.08
CA GLY A 90 22.20 16.96 2.40
C GLY A 90 22.28 16.70 0.89
N ARG A 91 21.35 15.94 0.31
CA ARG A 91 21.30 15.69 -1.13
C ARG A 91 20.36 16.65 -1.83
N GLU A 92 20.67 16.93 -3.09
CA GLU A 92 19.81 17.65 -4.00
C GLU A 92 18.66 16.74 -4.47
N VAL A 93 17.43 17.21 -4.31
CA VAL A 93 16.20 16.53 -4.70
C VAL A 93 15.35 17.42 -5.59
N SER A 94 14.60 16.82 -6.52
CA SER A 94 13.51 17.48 -7.20
C SER A 94 12.18 17.17 -6.51
N MET A 95 11.36 18.20 -6.32
CA MET A 95 10.03 18.08 -5.73
C MET A 95 8.98 18.03 -6.84
N VAL A 96 8.18 16.98 -6.86
CA VAL A 96 7.06 16.82 -7.80
C VAL A 96 5.75 16.91 -7.04
N ARG A 97 4.87 17.81 -7.47
CA ARG A 97 3.56 18.06 -6.86
C ARG A 97 2.46 17.34 -7.63
N GLU A 98 1.49 16.80 -6.90
CA GLU A 98 0.19 16.36 -7.43
C GLU A 98 -0.95 17.31 -6.99
N LEU A 99 -2.20 16.94 -7.31
CA LEU A 99 -3.39 17.76 -7.06
C LEU A 99 -3.57 18.15 -5.58
N GLY A 100 -3.22 17.26 -4.64
CA GLY A 100 -3.47 17.44 -3.21
C GLY A 100 -2.74 18.62 -2.55
N GLY A 101 -1.62 19.09 -3.10
CA GLY A 101 -0.94 20.33 -2.68
C GLY A 101 -0.36 20.34 -1.26
N ARG A 102 -1.20 20.36 -0.22
CA ARG A 102 -0.85 20.34 1.21
C ARG A 102 -1.84 19.47 2.00
N ASP A 103 -1.40 18.91 3.11
CA ASP A 103 -2.29 18.22 4.06
C ASP A 103 -2.90 19.17 5.10
N LYS A 104 -3.76 18.63 5.98
CA LYS A 104 -4.43 19.38 7.05
C LYS A 104 -3.50 19.97 8.11
N TYR A 105 -2.24 19.53 8.17
CA TYR A 105 -1.22 20.02 9.09
C TYR A 105 -0.32 21.08 8.43
N GLY A 106 -0.61 21.45 7.17
CA GLY A 106 0.16 22.45 6.42
C GLY A 106 1.40 21.88 5.73
N ARG A 107 1.67 20.58 5.81
CA ARG A 107 2.82 19.96 5.13
C ARG A 107 2.57 19.92 3.63
N ALA A 108 3.59 20.22 2.84
CA ALA A 108 3.56 20.07 1.39
C ALA A 108 3.52 18.58 1.02
N LEU A 109 2.55 18.20 0.19
CA LEU A 109 2.46 16.85 -0.35
C LEU A 109 3.28 16.77 -1.64
N ARG A 110 4.42 16.07 -1.60
CA ARG A 110 5.34 15.96 -2.74
C ARG A 110 5.88 14.54 -2.88
N HIS A 111 6.19 14.18 -4.11
CA HIS A 111 7.19 13.16 -4.39
C HIS A 111 8.57 13.80 -4.41
N LEU A 112 9.57 13.12 -3.86
CA LEU A 112 10.97 13.51 -4.00
C LEU A 112 11.68 12.56 -4.94
N LYS A 113 12.53 13.11 -5.81
CA LYS A 113 13.43 12.33 -6.65
C LYS A 113 14.87 12.76 -6.50
N ILE A 114 15.79 11.80 -6.54
CA ILE A 114 17.23 12.01 -6.68
C ILE A 114 17.58 11.61 -8.12
N GLY A 115 17.89 12.61 -8.96
CA GLY A 115 17.88 12.40 -10.41
C GLY A 115 16.50 11.91 -10.87
N GLU A 116 16.45 10.75 -11.51
CA GLU A 116 15.20 10.13 -11.97
C GLU A 116 14.57 9.16 -10.96
N VAL A 117 15.28 8.84 -9.87
CA VAL A 117 14.84 7.79 -8.93
C VAL A 117 13.91 8.37 -7.87
N LEU A 118 12.74 7.74 -7.72
CA LEU A 118 11.76 8.13 -6.71
C LEU A 118 12.20 7.66 -5.32
N VAL A 119 12.29 8.60 -4.37
CA VAL A 119 12.70 8.29 -2.98
C VAL A 119 11.75 7.28 -2.33
N SER A 120 10.44 7.48 -2.51
CA SER A 120 9.40 6.56 -2.04
C SER A 120 9.55 5.14 -2.60
N GLU A 121 10.06 4.98 -3.82
CA GLU A 121 10.28 3.66 -4.44
C GLU A 121 11.36 2.89 -3.68
N ILE A 122 12.48 3.54 -3.36
CA ILE A 122 13.58 2.93 -2.60
C ILE A 122 13.08 2.55 -1.21
N MET A 123 12.42 3.48 -0.51
CA MET A 123 11.90 3.25 0.84
C MET A 123 10.98 2.01 0.93
N VAL A 124 10.12 1.83 -0.08
CA VAL A 124 9.24 0.66 -0.14
C VAL A 124 10.00 -0.60 -0.55
N ALA A 125 10.84 -0.52 -1.59
CA ALA A 125 11.60 -1.66 -2.12
C ALA A 125 12.60 -2.24 -1.12
N GLU A 126 13.05 -1.44 -0.16
CA GLU A 126 13.95 -1.83 0.93
C GLU A 126 13.21 -2.23 2.21
N GLY A 127 11.88 -2.12 2.26
CA GLY A 127 11.08 -2.54 3.41
C GLY A 127 11.11 -1.57 4.58
N HIS A 128 11.22 -0.28 4.30
CA HIS A 128 11.15 0.81 5.29
C HIS A 128 9.84 1.60 5.23
N ALA A 129 9.02 1.40 4.19
CA ALA A 129 7.69 1.98 4.10
C ALA A 129 6.68 1.02 3.47
N LYS A 130 5.40 1.19 3.82
CA LYS A 130 4.27 0.59 3.11
C LYS A 130 3.81 1.52 2.00
N ALA A 131 3.32 0.98 0.89
CA ALA A 131 2.68 1.81 -0.13
C ALA A 131 1.37 2.40 0.45
N LEU A 132 1.04 3.64 0.12
CA LEU A 132 -0.19 4.30 0.56
C LEU A 132 -0.72 5.25 -0.52
N CYS A 133 -1.89 4.90 -1.06
CA CYS A 133 -2.50 5.55 -2.20
C CYS A 133 -3.78 6.26 -1.82
N ILE A 134 -3.77 7.59 -1.87
CA ILE A 134 -4.86 8.44 -1.38
C ILE A 134 -5.25 9.45 -2.46
N PHE A 135 -6.54 9.44 -2.84
CA PHE A 135 -7.11 10.42 -3.76
C PHE A 135 -6.83 11.86 -3.27
N PRO A 136 -6.45 12.79 -4.15
CA PRO A 136 -6.32 12.68 -5.60
C PRO A 136 -4.92 12.31 -6.11
N ASN A 137 -4.02 11.82 -5.25
CA ASN A 137 -2.60 11.61 -5.58
C ASN A 137 -2.31 10.12 -5.86
N TYR A 138 -2.22 9.76 -7.14
CA TYR A 138 -2.10 8.36 -7.58
C TYR A 138 -0.94 8.10 -8.56
N ALA A 139 -0.13 9.10 -8.90
CA ALA A 139 0.84 9.03 -10.01
C ALA A 139 1.83 7.85 -9.96
N TYR A 140 2.14 7.31 -8.78
CA TYR A 140 3.09 6.20 -8.61
C TYR A 140 2.52 4.99 -7.86
N CYS A 141 1.19 4.88 -7.76
CA CYS A 141 0.57 3.87 -6.92
C CYS A 141 0.86 2.42 -7.36
N ASP A 142 0.70 2.12 -8.64
CA ASP A 142 0.97 0.78 -9.17
C ASP A 142 2.43 0.37 -8.96
N LEU A 143 3.36 1.30 -9.19
CA LEU A 143 4.79 1.10 -8.96
C LEU A 143 5.07 0.77 -7.49
N LEU A 144 4.57 1.59 -6.57
CA LEU A 144 4.85 1.43 -5.14
C LEU A 144 4.19 0.16 -4.57
N MET A 145 2.98 -0.17 -5.00
CA MET A 145 2.31 -1.43 -4.62
C MET A 145 3.10 -2.65 -5.14
N GLN A 146 3.59 -2.60 -6.37
CA GLN A 146 4.44 -3.67 -6.90
C GLN A 146 5.73 -3.82 -6.07
N LYS A 147 6.42 -2.72 -5.77
CA LYS A 147 7.64 -2.74 -4.96
C LYS A 147 7.40 -3.27 -3.55
N GLU A 148 6.25 -2.98 -2.96
CA GLU A 148 5.89 -3.51 -1.67
C GLU A 148 5.74 -5.03 -1.71
N VAL A 149 5.03 -5.56 -2.71
CA VAL A 149 4.90 -7.02 -2.88
C VAL A 149 6.27 -7.67 -3.07
N GLU A 150 7.15 -7.08 -3.89
CA GLU A 150 8.53 -7.56 -4.07
C GLU A 150 9.31 -7.57 -2.74
N ALA A 151 9.18 -6.50 -1.94
CA ALA A 151 9.85 -6.38 -0.65
C ALA A 151 9.32 -7.39 0.40
N ILE A 152 8.00 -7.62 0.42
CA ILE A 152 7.34 -8.61 1.27
C ILE A 152 7.80 -10.02 0.94
N MET A 153 7.78 -10.40 -0.34
CA MET A 153 8.24 -11.73 -0.78
C MET A 153 9.72 -11.94 -0.48
N GLY A 154 10.52 -10.87 -0.60
CA GLY A 154 11.93 -10.86 -0.25
C GLY A 154 12.24 -10.82 1.25
N GLY A 155 11.24 -10.60 2.11
CA GLY A 155 11.45 -10.45 3.56
C GLY A 155 12.33 -9.26 3.92
N ARG A 156 12.20 -8.13 3.20
CA ARG A 156 13.15 -7.01 3.25
C ARG A 156 12.88 -6.02 4.37
N GLY A 157 13.95 -5.36 4.80
CA GLY A 157 13.90 -4.24 5.74
C GLY A 157 13.40 -4.64 7.11
N CYS A 158 13.18 -3.63 7.94
CA CYS A 158 12.60 -3.86 9.25
C CYS A 158 11.10 -4.15 9.18
N LEU A 159 10.35 -3.59 8.22
CA LEU A 159 8.90 -3.86 8.15
C LEU A 159 8.61 -5.31 7.77
N PHE A 160 9.20 -5.79 6.68
CA PHE A 160 8.76 -7.03 6.05
C PHE A 160 9.66 -8.22 6.36
N SER A 161 10.63 -8.08 7.28
CA SER A 161 11.35 -9.22 7.83
C SER A 161 10.34 -10.26 8.35
N ARG A 162 10.55 -11.52 7.98
CA ARG A 162 9.66 -12.62 8.40
C ARG A 162 9.65 -12.75 9.92
N ALA A 163 8.46 -12.85 10.49
CA ALA A 163 8.30 -13.20 11.88
C ALA A 163 8.94 -14.57 12.19
N VAL A 164 9.33 -14.78 13.45
CA VAL A 164 9.86 -16.08 13.90
C VAL A 164 8.80 -17.18 13.81
N ASN A 165 7.52 -16.81 13.99
CA ASN A 165 6.37 -17.69 13.87
C ASN A 165 5.40 -17.15 12.81
N ASP A 166 5.16 -17.94 11.76
CA ASP A 166 4.28 -17.61 10.63
C ASP A 166 3.11 -18.62 10.46
N CYS A 167 2.85 -19.46 11.47
CA CYS A 167 1.80 -20.48 11.39
C CYS A 167 0.40 -19.91 11.65
N ILE A 168 0.25 -18.68 12.16
CA ILE A 168 -1.02 -17.95 12.08
C ILE A 168 -1.08 -17.17 10.77
N ARG A 169 -2.11 -17.40 9.96
CA ARG A 169 -2.24 -16.81 8.63
C ARG A 169 -3.60 -16.21 8.40
N ILE A 170 -3.64 -15.21 7.51
CA ILE A 170 -4.89 -14.66 6.99
C ILE A 170 -5.45 -15.66 5.97
N VAL A 171 -6.68 -16.12 6.18
CA VAL A 171 -7.34 -17.09 5.29
C VAL A 171 -8.43 -16.48 4.43
N LYS A 172 -9.01 -15.35 4.88
CA LYS A 172 -10.06 -14.66 4.14
C LYS A 172 -10.14 -13.19 4.56
N ALA A 173 -10.41 -12.31 3.61
CA ALA A 173 -10.77 -10.93 3.87
C ALA A 173 -11.84 -10.49 2.87
N ASP A 174 -12.67 -9.56 3.29
CA ASP A 174 -13.57 -8.85 2.40
C ASP A 174 -12.91 -7.53 1.98
N CYS A 175 -12.21 -7.55 0.84
CA CYS A 175 -11.50 -6.40 0.29
C CYS A 175 -12.42 -5.25 -0.18
N GLN A 176 -13.74 -5.43 -0.12
CA GLN A 176 -14.74 -4.39 -0.35
C GLN A 176 -15.57 -4.08 0.90
N GLY A 177 -15.19 -4.66 2.05
CA GLY A 177 -16.01 -4.65 3.26
C GLY A 177 -15.21 -4.47 4.54
N GLU A 178 -15.70 -5.14 5.60
CA GLU A 178 -15.37 -4.78 6.98
C GLU A 178 -14.85 -5.94 7.83
N TRP A 179 -14.37 -7.06 7.25
CA TRP A 179 -13.90 -8.18 8.06
C TRP A 179 -12.72 -8.95 7.48
N VAL A 180 -11.94 -9.54 8.40
CA VAL A 180 -10.78 -10.39 8.13
C VAL A 180 -10.86 -11.63 9.02
N THR A 181 -10.48 -12.77 8.46
CA THR A 181 -10.38 -14.04 9.18
C THR A 181 -8.94 -14.53 9.19
N ILE A 182 -8.45 -14.84 10.39
CA ILE A 182 -7.18 -15.55 10.60
C ILE A 182 -7.45 -16.98 11.02
N ARG A 183 -6.49 -17.88 10.73
CA ARG A 183 -6.48 -19.28 11.18
C ARG A 183 -5.15 -19.60 11.84
N ASN A 184 -5.21 -20.39 12.91
CA ASN A 184 -4.03 -21.01 13.51
C ASN A 184 -3.71 -22.34 12.80
N PHE A 185 -2.56 -22.43 12.15
CA PHE A 185 -2.01 -23.67 11.57
C PHE A 185 -0.89 -24.30 12.43
N CYS A 186 -0.60 -23.74 13.59
CA CYS A 186 0.33 -24.29 14.57
C CYS A 186 -0.26 -25.55 15.23
N GLU A 187 0.61 -26.40 15.78
CA GLU A 187 0.21 -27.59 16.52
C GLU A 187 -0.29 -27.27 17.95
N SER A 188 -0.01 -26.06 18.43
CA SER A 188 -0.35 -25.55 19.75
C SER A 188 -1.30 -24.35 19.71
N GLU A 189 -1.92 -24.07 20.85
CA GLU A 189 -2.64 -22.81 21.05
C GLU A 189 -1.65 -21.65 21.08
N GLU A 190 -1.97 -20.61 20.31
CA GLU A 190 -1.14 -19.41 20.20
C GLU A 190 -1.76 -18.25 20.94
N ARG A 191 -0.93 -17.56 21.71
CA ARG A 191 -1.27 -16.32 22.43
C ARG A 191 -1.18 -15.13 21.48
N LEU A 192 -2.26 -14.35 21.38
CA LEU A 192 -2.40 -13.28 20.40
C LEU A 192 -2.17 -11.88 20.95
N GLU A 193 -1.89 -11.71 22.24
CA GLU A 193 -1.84 -10.40 22.91
C GLU A 193 -0.78 -9.45 22.37
N THR A 194 0.19 -9.94 21.59
CA THR A 194 1.19 -9.12 20.90
C THR A 194 1.04 -9.15 19.38
N VAL A 195 -0.02 -9.76 18.86
CA VAL A 195 -0.28 -9.90 17.43
C VAL A 195 -1.31 -8.85 17.04
N TRP A 196 -1.06 -8.13 15.96
CA TRP A 196 -1.99 -7.13 15.46
C TRP A 196 -2.17 -7.26 13.96
N VAL A 197 -3.31 -6.73 13.50
CA VAL A 197 -3.67 -6.65 12.09
C VAL A 197 -3.83 -5.19 11.71
N GLU A 198 -3.31 -4.79 10.57
CA GLU A 198 -3.47 -3.41 10.09
C GLU A 198 -3.76 -3.34 8.58
N ASN A 199 -4.19 -2.15 8.13
CA ASN A 199 -4.33 -1.81 6.71
C ASN A 199 -3.60 -0.51 6.35
N ARG A 200 -2.30 -0.61 6.06
CA ARG A 200 -1.45 0.51 5.59
C ARG A 200 -1.45 1.72 6.56
N GLY A 201 -1.73 1.51 7.85
CA GLY A 201 -1.87 2.56 8.88
C GLY A 201 -3.23 3.30 8.90
N ARG A 202 -4.24 2.85 8.15
CA ARG A 202 -5.61 3.43 8.23
C ARG A 202 -6.43 2.87 9.39
N GLY A 203 -6.08 1.69 9.86
CA GLY A 203 -6.74 0.96 10.93
C GLY A 203 -5.81 -0.11 11.48
N VAL A 204 -5.91 -0.34 12.78
CA VAL A 204 -5.16 -1.35 13.52
C VAL A 204 -6.14 -2.08 14.44
N VAL A 205 -6.02 -3.40 14.47
CA VAL A 205 -6.78 -4.29 15.36
C VAL A 205 -5.77 -5.11 16.15
N GLU A 206 -5.65 -4.80 17.44
CA GLU A 206 -4.90 -5.63 18.39
C GLU A 206 -5.74 -6.86 18.74
N LEU A 207 -5.10 -8.02 18.77
CA LEU A 207 -5.77 -9.27 19.07
C LEU A 207 -5.57 -9.64 20.55
N GLU A 208 -6.57 -10.28 21.15
CA GLU A 208 -6.51 -10.69 22.55
C GLU A 208 -6.79 -12.19 22.74
N GLY A 209 -6.27 -12.76 23.83
CA GLY A 209 -6.49 -14.17 24.18
C GLY A 209 -5.82 -15.18 23.26
N GLY A 210 -6.29 -16.42 23.30
CA GLY A 210 -5.70 -17.55 22.58
C GLY A 210 -6.45 -17.92 21.30
N LEU A 211 -5.75 -18.56 20.36
CA LEU A 211 -6.32 -19.22 19.20
C LEU A 211 -5.83 -20.66 19.16
N GLY A 212 -6.73 -21.62 19.37
CA GLY A 212 -6.40 -23.05 19.38
C GLY A 212 -6.03 -23.59 17.99
N PRO A 213 -5.37 -24.77 17.91
CA PRO A 213 -5.00 -25.39 16.64
C PRO A 213 -6.19 -25.56 15.69
N GLY A 214 -6.05 -25.12 14.44
CA GLY A 214 -7.08 -25.21 13.40
C GLY A 214 -8.26 -24.25 13.57
N ALA A 215 -8.29 -23.43 14.64
CA ALA A 215 -9.37 -22.49 14.89
C ALA A 215 -9.28 -21.26 14.00
N ASP A 216 -10.45 -20.72 13.65
CA ASP A 216 -10.62 -19.47 12.93
C ASP A 216 -11.05 -18.36 13.89
N ARG A 217 -10.60 -17.14 13.60
CA ARG A 217 -11.14 -15.93 14.23
C ARG A 217 -11.40 -14.87 13.19
N THR A 218 -12.62 -14.35 13.19
CA THR A 218 -13.04 -13.22 12.36
C THR A 218 -13.22 -11.98 13.22
N PHE A 219 -12.72 -10.86 12.74
CA PHE A 219 -12.88 -9.56 13.39
C PHE A 219 -13.17 -8.49 12.34
N HIS A 220 -13.71 -7.37 12.82
CA HIS A 220 -14.05 -6.27 11.95
C HIS A 220 -12.84 -5.36 11.69
N MET A 221 -12.59 -5.08 10.42
CA MET A 221 -11.60 -4.09 9.97
C MET A 221 -12.08 -3.51 8.65
N LYS A 222 -12.22 -2.19 8.60
CA LYS A 222 -12.67 -1.49 7.39
C LYS A 222 -11.55 -1.46 6.35
N LEU A 223 -11.82 -2.01 5.18
CA LEU A 223 -10.91 -2.03 4.03
C LEU A 223 -11.42 -1.16 2.90
N TYR A 224 -10.50 -0.56 2.15
CA TYR A 224 -10.80 0.22 0.95
C TYR A 224 -10.10 -0.41 -0.27
N PRO A 225 -10.62 -0.20 -1.50
CA PRO A 225 -9.92 -0.67 -2.70
C PRO A 225 -8.46 -0.23 -2.73
N GLY A 226 -7.54 -1.17 -2.98
CA GLY A 226 -6.09 -0.95 -2.95
C GLY A 226 -5.45 -1.00 -1.56
N ASP A 227 -6.19 -1.40 -0.52
CA ASP A 227 -5.59 -1.74 0.78
C ASP A 227 -4.77 -3.02 0.73
N ALA A 228 -4.14 -3.36 1.83
CA ALA A 228 -3.73 -4.73 2.07
C ALA A 228 -3.91 -5.02 3.55
N VAL A 229 -4.05 -6.29 3.88
CA VAL A 229 -4.11 -6.76 5.26
C VAL A 229 -2.74 -7.30 5.63
N TYR A 230 -2.20 -6.77 6.72
CA TYR A 230 -0.94 -7.24 7.29
C TYR A 230 -1.21 -7.83 8.66
N LEU A 231 -0.64 -9.00 8.93
CA LEU A 231 -0.61 -9.62 10.25
C LEU A 231 0.82 -9.56 10.77
N PHE A 232 1.02 -8.87 11.87
CA PHE A 232 2.33 -8.65 12.47
C PHE A 232 2.42 -9.21 13.88
N ASP A 233 3.64 -9.46 14.31
CA ASP A 233 4.03 -9.59 15.71
C ASP A 233 5.30 -8.75 15.99
N PRO A 234 5.81 -8.69 17.23
CA PRO A 234 6.98 -7.88 17.55
C PRO A 234 8.26 -8.29 16.79
N THR A 235 8.30 -9.52 16.28
CA THR A 235 9.45 -10.06 15.54
C THR A 235 9.38 -9.72 14.05
N GLY A 236 8.18 -9.63 13.45
CA GLY A 236 8.05 -9.32 12.03
C GLY A 236 6.67 -9.53 11.42
N LEU A 237 6.65 -9.59 10.10
CA LEU A 237 5.45 -9.87 9.30
C LEU A 237 5.17 -11.38 9.31
N ARG A 238 3.97 -11.76 9.76
CA ARG A 238 3.48 -13.15 9.74
C ARG A 238 2.78 -13.48 8.43
N ALA A 239 1.87 -12.61 7.99
CA ALA A 239 1.07 -12.83 6.80
C ALA A 239 0.69 -11.51 6.13
N PHE A 240 0.46 -11.60 4.81
CA PHE A 240 0.06 -10.48 3.98
C PHE A 240 -1.01 -10.96 2.99
N LEU A 241 -2.07 -10.15 2.82
CA LEU A 241 -3.10 -10.38 1.82
C LEU A 241 -3.42 -9.05 1.11
N PRO A 242 -3.07 -8.90 -0.19
CA PRO A 242 -3.41 -7.70 -0.93
C PRO A 242 -4.91 -7.61 -1.21
N CYS A 243 -5.42 -6.38 -1.19
CA CYS A 243 -6.73 -5.92 -1.59
C CYS A 243 -6.55 -4.71 -2.56
#